data_AF-A0A1V9XV87-F1
#
_entry.id   AF-A0A1V9XV87-F1
#
_cell.length_a   1.000
_cell.length_b   1.000
_cell.length_c   1.000
_cell.angle_alpha   90.00
_cell.angle_beta   90.00
_cell.angle_gamma   90.00
#
_symmetry.space_group_name_H-M   'P 1'
#
loop_
_entity.id
_entity.type
_entity.pdbx_description
1 polymer ?
#
loop_
_entity_poly.entity_id
_entity_poly.type
_entity_poly.pdbx_seq_one_letter_code
_entity_poly.pdbx_strand_id
1 'polypeptide(L)'
;MPPSIQPSPQSRGAPARRPPPEKRSDLLCRVKYCNSLPDIPFDPKFLSFPFESKRFVSYKSTSLEAAYKYDLLTEHDLGVTIDLINPDTYALPPGEDVALHPDDEKILEEEPITPADSKRSRLHNMVIPWVKKTEYIATEFSRYGQSGVNTETKVGYNVKKMFNERSLYMDRESQVEAINKTFEEAQKPITQHYSKANVTPVEVLPLFPDFELWKFPFAQVLFDNEPAPITQSDEMSQAMIRGVMDESGEQFVAYFMPTEETLRKRAEDLEHGEEFRDEEEYDYKMTREYNWNVKNKTSTGYEENYFVVFRNNGVYYNELETR
;
A
#
# COMPACT_ATOMS: atom_id res chain seq x y z
N MET A 1 65.35 -13.78 100.75
CA MET A 1 66.52 -13.58 101.63
C MET A 1 67.64 -14.49 101.17
N PRO A 2 68.93 -14.19 101.42
CA PRO A 2 69.52 -12.87 101.66
C PRO A 2 70.82 -12.62 100.82
N PRO A 3 71.32 -11.37 100.75
CA PRO A 3 72.69 -11.06 100.32
C PRO A 3 73.68 -11.01 101.50
N SER A 4 74.98 -10.87 101.20
CA SER A 4 76.03 -10.36 102.11
C SER A 4 77.15 -9.70 101.27
N ILE A 5 77.62 -8.46 101.52
CA ILE A 5 78.32 -7.90 102.72
C ILE A 5 79.80 -8.35 102.69
N GLN A 6 80.85 -7.50 102.67
CA GLN A 6 81.01 -6.07 103.03
C GLN A 6 82.15 -5.34 102.20
N PRO A 7 82.79 -4.16 102.54
CA PRO A 7 83.05 -3.13 101.52
C PRO A 7 84.47 -2.47 101.47
N SER A 8 84.64 -1.50 100.54
CA SER A 8 85.41 -0.22 100.52
C SER A 8 86.61 0.08 101.47
N PRO A 9 87.54 1.04 101.16
CA PRO A 9 87.78 1.89 99.96
C PRO A 9 89.28 1.78 99.48
N GLN A 10 90.08 2.72 98.91
CA GLN A 10 89.94 4.14 98.47
C GLN A 10 91.00 4.55 97.39
N SER A 11 90.64 5.54 96.55
CA SER A 11 91.42 6.61 95.88
C SER A 11 92.97 6.63 95.86
N ARG A 12 93.57 6.85 94.65
CA ARG A 12 94.19 8.16 94.25
C ARG A 12 94.76 8.19 92.81
N GLY A 13 94.61 9.34 92.14
CA GLY A 13 95.60 9.89 91.19
C GLY A 13 95.48 9.53 89.70
N ALA A 14 95.50 10.56 88.84
CA ALA A 14 95.78 10.46 87.40
C ALA A 14 97.15 11.10 87.09
N PRO A 15 97.81 10.72 85.97
CA PRO A 15 97.96 11.70 84.88
C PRO A 15 97.84 11.08 83.46
N ALA A 16 97.80 11.93 82.44
CA ALA A 16 97.52 11.54 81.04
C ALA A 16 98.73 11.63 80.09
N ARG A 17 98.73 10.84 78.99
CA ARG A 17 99.33 11.21 77.68
C ARG A 17 99.04 10.21 76.53
N ARG A 18 98.71 10.77 75.35
CA ARG A 18 98.87 10.33 73.93
C ARG A 18 98.61 8.86 73.51
N PRO A 19 97.92 8.62 72.38
CA PRO A 19 97.71 7.27 71.83
C PRO A 19 98.92 6.72 71.03
N PRO A 20 99.27 5.43 71.19
CA PRO A 20 100.16 4.68 70.29
C PRO A 20 99.37 3.91 69.19
N PRO A 21 100.04 3.41 68.13
CA PRO A 21 99.36 2.97 66.90
C PRO A 21 98.81 1.53 66.92
N GLU A 22 97.93 1.24 65.96
CA GLU A 22 97.31 -0.07 65.72
C GLU A 22 98.33 -1.21 65.58
N LYS A 23 97.98 -2.37 66.14
CA LYS A 23 98.53 -3.67 65.73
C LYS A 23 97.35 -4.56 65.34
N ARG A 24 97.24 -4.87 64.05
CA ARG A 24 96.18 -5.72 63.50
C ARG A 24 96.33 -7.14 64.05
N SER A 25 95.43 -7.55 64.92
CA SER A 25 95.35 -8.93 65.43
C SER A 25 94.60 -9.80 64.43
N ASP A 26 95.33 -10.66 63.72
CA ASP A 26 94.73 -11.57 62.75
C ASP A 26 93.91 -12.68 63.43
N LEU A 27 92.85 -13.15 62.77
CA LEU A 27 91.86 -14.05 63.37
C LEU A 27 92.25 -15.52 63.22
N LEU A 28 92.49 -16.20 64.34
CA LEU A 28 92.88 -17.60 64.41
C LEU A 28 91.75 -18.56 64.02
N CYS A 29 91.44 -18.66 62.73
CA CYS A 29 90.48 -19.62 62.19
C CYS A 29 91.18 -20.93 61.79
N ARG A 30 90.69 -22.06 62.30
CA ARG A 30 91.18 -23.40 61.89
C ARG A 30 90.56 -23.78 60.54
N VAL A 31 91.30 -23.57 59.46
CA VAL A 31 90.92 -24.00 58.11
C VAL A 31 90.62 -25.51 58.09
N LYS A 32 89.38 -25.86 57.75
CA LYS A 32 88.96 -27.22 57.41
C LYS A 32 88.54 -27.25 55.96
N TYR A 33 89.20 -28.08 55.17
CA TYR A 33 88.77 -28.38 53.81
C TYR A 33 87.68 -29.46 53.88
N CYS A 34 86.45 -29.10 53.54
CA CYS A 34 85.30 -30.00 53.50
C CYS A 34 84.80 -30.10 52.06
N ASN A 35 84.59 -31.32 51.57
CA ASN A 35 83.95 -31.59 50.29
C ASN A 35 82.57 -32.21 50.55
N SER A 36 81.62 -31.37 50.96
CA SER A 36 80.21 -31.75 51.08
C SER A 36 79.62 -31.91 49.69
N LEU A 37 79.20 -33.13 49.34
CA LEU A 37 78.45 -33.38 48.11
C LEU A 37 77.12 -32.60 48.14
N PRO A 38 76.61 -32.13 46.98
CA PRO A 38 75.29 -31.53 46.91
C PRO A 38 74.21 -32.58 47.18
N ASP A 39 73.07 -32.12 47.72
CA ASP A 39 71.88 -32.95 47.87
C ASP A 39 71.35 -33.46 46.51
N ILE A 40 70.57 -34.55 46.55
CA ILE A 40 70.06 -35.22 45.34
C ILE A 40 69.23 -34.21 44.52
N PRO A 41 69.60 -33.89 43.27
CA PRO A 41 69.16 -32.66 42.62
C PRO A 41 67.69 -32.66 42.12
N PHE A 42 67.02 -33.81 42.09
CA PHE A 42 65.67 -33.94 41.55
C PHE A 42 64.83 -34.97 42.32
N ASP A 43 63.69 -34.52 42.85
CA ASP A 43 62.61 -35.40 43.30
C ASP A 43 61.95 -36.16 42.13
N PRO A 44 61.33 -37.33 42.40
CA PRO A 44 60.59 -38.09 41.39
C PRO A 44 59.41 -37.27 40.85
N LYS A 45 59.37 -37.09 39.53
CA LYS A 45 58.33 -36.30 38.86
C LYS A 45 57.03 -37.10 38.71
N PHE A 46 55.96 -36.63 39.35
CA PHE A 46 54.61 -37.14 39.11
C PHE A 46 54.19 -36.90 37.66
N LEU A 47 53.63 -37.93 37.02
CA LEU A 47 53.04 -37.83 35.69
C LEU A 47 51.58 -37.35 35.81
N SER A 48 51.16 -36.44 34.93
CA SER A 48 49.76 -36.04 34.81
C SER A 48 48.91 -37.21 34.32
N PHE A 49 47.75 -37.43 34.94
CA PHE A 49 46.81 -38.44 34.48
C PHE A 49 46.22 -38.00 33.12
N PRO A 50 46.39 -38.78 32.04
CA PRO A 50 46.18 -38.28 30.67
C PRO A 50 44.70 -38.32 30.21
N PHE A 51 43.75 -38.35 31.14
CA PHE A 51 42.33 -38.50 30.85
C PHE A 51 41.49 -37.45 31.59
N GLU A 52 40.60 -36.80 30.85
CA GLU A 52 39.60 -35.86 31.34
C GLU A 52 38.76 -36.46 32.48
N SER A 53 38.65 -35.77 33.62
CA SER A 53 37.80 -36.21 34.75
C SER A 53 36.32 -36.35 34.36
N LYS A 54 35.89 -35.65 33.30
CA LYS A 54 34.57 -35.75 32.67
C LYS A 54 34.51 -36.90 31.66
N ARG A 55 35.03 -38.08 32.02
CA ARG A 55 34.96 -39.30 31.19
C ARG A 55 33.52 -39.84 31.06
N PHE A 56 32.60 -39.37 31.90
CA PHE A 56 31.16 -39.68 31.84
C PHE A 56 30.40 -38.55 31.13
N VAL A 57 29.30 -38.90 30.45
CA VAL A 57 28.42 -37.93 29.78
C VAL A 57 27.74 -37.05 30.83
N SER A 58 27.91 -35.73 30.71
CA SER A 58 27.14 -34.75 31.48
C SER A 58 25.65 -34.87 31.14
N TYR A 59 24.76 -34.98 32.13
CA TYR A 59 23.32 -34.98 31.88
C TYR A 59 22.91 -33.74 31.08
N LYS A 60 22.23 -33.96 29.97
CA LYS A 60 21.69 -32.97 29.03
C LYS A 60 20.41 -33.54 28.48
N SER A 61 19.30 -32.82 28.60
CA SER A 61 18.04 -33.16 27.93
C SER A 61 18.28 -33.23 26.42
N THR A 62 18.16 -34.43 25.86
CA THR A 62 18.37 -34.70 24.44
C THR A 62 17.10 -34.41 23.64
N SER A 63 17.27 -34.13 22.35
CA SER A 63 16.14 -34.07 21.41
C SER A 63 15.43 -35.41 21.27
N LEU A 64 16.08 -36.53 21.62
CA LEU A 64 15.46 -37.87 21.61
C LEU A 64 14.49 -38.05 22.78
N GLU A 65 14.85 -37.60 23.99
CA GLU A 65 13.93 -37.58 25.15
C GLU A 65 12.73 -36.64 24.88
N ALA A 66 12.97 -35.47 24.27
CA ALA A 66 11.91 -34.51 23.96
C ALA A 66 11.00 -34.93 22.78
N ALA A 67 11.49 -35.78 21.88
CA ALA A 67 10.72 -36.34 20.76
C ALA A 67 10.13 -37.73 21.04
N TYR A 68 10.35 -38.28 22.24
CA TYR A 68 9.78 -39.56 22.62
C TYR A 68 8.28 -39.42 22.87
N LYS A 69 7.47 -40.06 22.00
CA LYS A 69 6.03 -40.20 22.23
C LYS A 69 5.82 -41.25 23.34
N TYR A 70 5.45 -40.80 24.52
CA TYR A 70 4.99 -41.67 25.59
C TYR A 70 3.65 -42.31 25.21
N ASP A 71 3.54 -43.63 25.32
CA ASP A 71 2.26 -44.33 25.22
C ASP A 71 1.41 -44.06 26.46
N LEU A 72 0.10 -43.88 26.27
CA LEU A 72 -0.83 -43.62 27.36
C LEU A 72 -1.15 -44.93 28.10
N LEU A 73 -0.37 -45.20 29.15
CA LEU A 73 -0.58 -46.31 30.09
C LEU A 73 -1.88 -46.09 30.88
N THR A 74 -2.99 -46.46 30.25
CA THR A 74 -4.35 -46.42 30.79
C THR A 74 -4.78 -47.79 31.31
N GLU A 75 -5.85 -47.82 32.09
CA GLU A 75 -6.51 -49.08 32.51
C GLU A 75 -7.02 -49.87 31.29
N HIS A 76 -7.36 -51.15 31.50
CA HIS A 76 -7.78 -52.05 30.40
C HIS A 76 -8.99 -51.53 29.59
N ASP A 77 -9.88 -50.78 30.25
CA ASP A 77 -11.08 -50.17 29.65
C ASP A 77 -10.80 -48.79 29.01
N LEU A 78 -9.52 -48.40 28.87
CA LEU A 78 -9.04 -47.11 28.35
C LEU A 78 -9.57 -45.87 29.11
N GLY A 79 -10.12 -46.07 30.31
CA GLY A 79 -10.80 -45.04 31.11
C GLY A 79 -12.30 -44.88 30.81
N VAL A 80 -12.89 -45.72 29.95
CA VAL A 80 -14.30 -45.67 29.55
C VAL A 80 -15.09 -46.77 30.28
N THR A 81 -15.63 -46.45 31.45
CA THR A 81 -16.47 -47.39 32.23
C THR A 81 -17.86 -47.52 31.62
N ILE A 82 -18.24 -48.74 31.22
CA ILE A 82 -19.57 -49.05 30.66
C ILE A 82 -20.55 -49.36 31.80
N ASP A 83 -21.55 -48.50 32.01
CA ASP A 83 -22.56 -48.66 33.06
C ASP A 83 -23.74 -49.53 32.58
N LEU A 84 -23.69 -50.81 32.92
CA LEU A 84 -24.78 -51.76 32.64
C LEU A 84 -25.88 -51.79 33.72
N ILE A 85 -25.83 -50.90 34.72
CA ILE A 85 -26.75 -50.88 35.87
C ILE A 85 -27.84 -49.83 35.66
N ASN A 86 -27.47 -48.62 35.21
CA ASN A 86 -28.43 -47.55 34.95
C ASN A 86 -28.72 -47.38 33.45
N PRO A 87 -29.91 -47.74 32.94
CA PRO A 87 -30.26 -47.54 31.53
C PRO A 87 -30.34 -46.06 31.13
N ASP A 88 -30.65 -45.18 32.09
CA ASP A 88 -30.81 -43.74 31.82
C ASP A 88 -29.48 -43.08 31.42
N THR A 89 -28.34 -43.67 31.78
CA THR A 89 -26.98 -43.19 31.43
C THR A 89 -26.74 -43.11 29.91
N TYR A 90 -27.48 -43.91 29.12
CA TYR A 90 -27.37 -43.95 27.65
C TYR A 90 -28.72 -43.73 26.93
N ALA A 91 -29.76 -43.34 27.66
CA ALA A 91 -31.09 -43.15 27.09
C ALA A 91 -31.21 -41.77 26.41
N LEU A 92 -31.47 -41.74 25.11
CA LEU A 92 -31.85 -40.51 24.41
C LEU A 92 -33.30 -40.11 24.76
N PRO A 93 -33.58 -38.82 25.03
CA PRO A 93 -34.95 -38.34 25.24
C PRO A 93 -35.83 -38.61 24.00
N PRO A 94 -37.03 -39.22 24.16
CA PRO A 94 -37.84 -39.62 23.00
C PRO A 94 -38.33 -38.46 22.14
N GLY A 95 -37.81 -38.38 20.90
CA GLY A 95 -38.24 -37.40 19.89
C GLY A 95 -37.39 -36.14 19.79
N GLU A 96 -36.22 -36.09 20.46
CA GLU A 96 -35.27 -35.00 20.36
C GLU A 96 -34.03 -35.46 19.57
N ASP A 97 -33.92 -35.02 18.31
CA ASP A 97 -32.72 -35.21 17.49
C ASP A 97 -31.60 -34.30 18.05
N VAL A 98 -30.83 -34.83 19.00
CA VAL A 98 -29.72 -34.11 19.64
C VAL A 98 -28.66 -33.76 18.60
N ALA A 99 -28.61 -32.48 18.22
CA ALA A 99 -27.58 -31.96 17.33
C ALA A 99 -26.20 -32.14 17.96
N LEU A 100 -25.31 -32.82 17.24
CA LEU A 100 -23.94 -33.09 17.67
C LEU A 100 -23.15 -31.78 17.80
N HIS A 101 -22.26 -31.68 18.79
CA HIS A 101 -21.38 -30.52 18.93
C HIS A 101 -20.36 -30.51 17.77
N PRO A 102 -20.02 -29.35 17.18
CA PRO A 102 -19.07 -29.30 16.06
C PRO A 102 -17.68 -29.87 16.39
N ASP A 103 -17.25 -29.85 17.66
CA ASP A 103 -15.99 -30.49 18.07
C ASP A 103 -16.10 -32.02 18.07
N ASP A 104 -17.27 -32.59 18.40
CA ASP A 104 -17.52 -34.04 18.35
C ASP A 104 -17.71 -34.50 16.90
N GLU A 105 -18.43 -33.72 16.07
CA GLU A 105 -18.52 -33.93 14.63
C GLU A 105 -17.12 -33.96 13.99
N LYS A 106 -16.21 -33.10 14.46
CA LYS A 106 -14.81 -33.06 14.00
C LYS A 106 -13.99 -34.30 14.41
N ILE A 107 -14.36 -34.98 15.49
CA ILE A 107 -13.73 -36.23 15.93
C ILE A 107 -14.27 -37.43 15.13
N LEU A 108 -15.47 -37.34 14.55
CA LEU A 108 -16.06 -38.35 13.67
C LEU A 108 -15.56 -38.26 12.20
N GLU A 109 -14.82 -37.22 11.82
CA GLU A 109 -14.18 -37.18 10.49
C GLU A 109 -13.09 -38.25 10.36
N GLU A 110 -13.26 -39.21 9.43
CA GLU A 110 -12.19 -40.12 9.04
C GLU A 110 -10.99 -39.33 8.47
N GLU A 111 -9.78 -39.54 8.98
CA GLU A 111 -8.58 -38.88 8.44
C GLU A 111 -8.39 -39.30 6.96
N PRO A 112 -8.42 -38.37 6.00
CA PRO A 112 -8.33 -38.72 4.59
C PRO A 112 -6.96 -39.31 4.28
N ILE A 113 -6.96 -40.55 3.78
CA ILE A 113 -5.78 -41.40 3.46
C ILE A 113 -4.79 -40.76 2.45
N THR A 114 -5.10 -39.57 1.93
CA THR A 114 -4.32 -38.78 0.97
C THR A 114 -3.69 -37.51 1.60
N PRO A 115 -2.59 -37.61 2.38
CA PRO A 115 -1.92 -36.47 3.02
C PRO A 115 -1.19 -35.48 2.06
N ALA A 116 -1.58 -35.45 0.78
CA ALA A 116 -0.89 -34.74 -0.30
C ALA A 116 -1.59 -33.46 -0.79
N ASP A 117 -2.91 -33.47 -1.00
CA ASP A 117 -3.59 -32.40 -1.77
C ASP A 117 -3.68 -31.05 -1.04
N SER A 118 -3.55 -31.03 0.30
CA SER A 118 -3.48 -29.79 1.09
C SER A 118 -2.33 -28.85 0.69
N LYS A 119 -1.23 -29.37 0.11
CA LYS A 119 -0.15 -28.54 -0.44
C LYS A 119 -0.41 -28.13 -1.90
N ARG A 120 -1.15 -28.95 -2.66
CA ARG A 120 -1.44 -28.74 -4.08
C ARG A 120 -2.49 -27.64 -4.29
N SER A 121 -3.56 -27.63 -3.48
CA SER A 121 -4.63 -26.62 -3.54
C SER A 121 -4.11 -25.20 -3.28
N ARG A 122 -3.24 -25.03 -2.28
CA ARG A 122 -2.61 -23.75 -1.93
C ARG A 122 -1.81 -23.14 -3.08
N LEU A 123 -1.08 -23.95 -3.84
CA LEU A 123 -0.30 -23.48 -5.00
C LEU A 123 -1.19 -23.17 -6.21
N HIS A 124 -2.28 -23.93 -6.40
CA HIS A 124 -3.20 -23.75 -7.54
C HIS A 124 -3.98 -22.43 -7.49
N ASN A 125 -4.20 -21.86 -6.30
CA ASN A 125 -4.88 -20.56 -6.13
C ASN A 125 -3.92 -19.36 -6.10
N MET A 126 -2.62 -19.54 -6.36
CA MET A 126 -1.70 -18.41 -6.47
C MET A 126 -1.94 -17.62 -7.76
N VAL A 127 -2.10 -16.30 -7.65
CA VAL A 127 -2.22 -15.40 -8.81
C VAL A 127 -0.84 -15.19 -9.42
N ILE A 128 -0.57 -15.87 -10.55
CA ILE A 128 0.69 -15.77 -11.28
C ILE A 128 0.52 -14.77 -12.43
N PRO A 129 1.16 -13.58 -12.42
CA PRO A 129 0.86 -12.50 -13.37
C PRO A 129 1.06 -12.82 -14.85
N TRP A 130 1.90 -13.82 -15.16
CA TRP A 130 2.20 -14.26 -16.53
C TRP A 130 1.37 -15.48 -16.99
N VAL A 131 0.59 -16.09 -16.11
CA VAL A 131 -0.33 -17.21 -16.46
C VAL A 131 -1.75 -16.68 -16.55
N LYS A 132 -2.28 -16.61 -17.77
CA LYS A 132 -3.70 -16.31 -18.00
C LYS A 132 -4.55 -17.54 -17.68
N LYS A 133 -5.76 -17.31 -17.14
CA LYS A 133 -6.78 -18.36 -17.03
C LYS A 133 -7.17 -18.84 -18.44
N THR A 134 -7.45 -20.13 -18.59
CA THR A 134 -7.90 -20.72 -19.86
C THR A 134 -9.28 -20.20 -20.24
N GLU A 135 -9.39 -19.55 -21.40
CA GLU A 135 -10.67 -19.16 -21.98
C GLU A 135 -11.21 -20.31 -22.85
N TYR A 136 -12.47 -20.68 -22.64
CA TYR A 136 -13.15 -21.67 -23.49
C TYR A 136 -13.73 -21.00 -24.74
N ILE A 137 -13.84 -21.75 -25.83
CA ILE A 137 -14.41 -21.25 -27.09
C ILE A 137 -15.93 -21.14 -26.94
N ALA A 138 -16.41 -19.93 -26.65
CA ALA A 138 -17.83 -19.57 -26.69
C ALA A 138 -18.26 -19.18 -28.12
N THR A 139 -19.54 -19.33 -28.44
CA THR A 139 -20.13 -18.99 -29.75
C THR A 139 -20.15 -17.48 -30.02
N GLU A 140 -20.18 -16.66 -28.97
CA GLU A 140 -20.24 -15.19 -29.05
C GLU A 140 -18.84 -14.53 -29.02
N PHE A 141 -17.92 -15.03 -29.85
CA PHE A 141 -16.52 -14.56 -29.90
C PHE A 141 -16.35 -13.23 -30.65
N SER A 142 -16.87 -12.13 -30.08
CA SER A 142 -16.62 -10.77 -30.57
C SER A 142 -15.31 -10.22 -30.01
N ARG A 143 -14.18 -10.58 -30.64
CA ARG A 143 -12.85 -9.98 -30.35
C ARG A 143 -12.15 -9.56 -31.63
N TYR A 144 -11.34 -8.51 -31.51
CA TYR A 144 -10.58 -7.86 -32.58
C TYR A 144 -9.95 -8.85 -33.58
N GLY A 145 -10.51 -8.83 -34.78
CA GLY A 145 -10.15 -9.61 -35.95
C GLY A 145 -11.13 -9.23 -37.05
N GLN A 146 -10.72 -9.22 -38.32
CA GLN A 146 -11.63 -8.83 -39.40
C GLN A 146 -12.85 -9.75 -39.38
N SER A 147 -14.05 -9.17 -39.28
CA SER A 147 -15.28 -9.94 -39.44
C SER A 147 -15.32 -10.44 -40.87
N GLY A 148 -14.99 -11.73 -41.05
CA GLY A 148 -15.36 -12.49 -42.23
C GLY A 148 -16.88 -12.62 -42.24
N VAL A 149 -17.55 -11.54 -42.62
CA VAL A 149 -19.01 -11.49 -42.68
C VAL A 149 -19.44 -12.52 -43.73
N ASN A 150 -20.18 -13.53 -43.28
CA ASN A 150 -20.93 -14.40 -44.19
C ASN A 150 -22.05 -13.56 -44.81
N THR A 151 -21.72 -12.86 -45.91
CA THR A 151 -22.51 -11.77 -46.49
C THR A 151 -23.93 -12.20 -46.88
N GLU A 152 -24.10 -13.47 -47.23
CA GLU A 152 -25.38 -14.03 -47.70
C GLU A 152 -26.50 -14.00 -46.65
N THR A 153 -26.20 -14.24 -45.37
CA THR A 153 -27.26 -14.36 -44.34
C THR A 153 -27.80 -13.00 -43.86
N LYS A 154 -27.10 -11.89 -44.14
CA LYS A 154 -27.41 -10.57 -43.53
C LYS A 154 -28.22 -9.61 -44.43
N VAL A 155 -28.51 -9.99 -45.68
CA VAL A 155 -29.20 -9.12 -46.65
C VAL A 155 -30.66 -8.86 -46.27
N GLY A 156 -31.37 -9.86 -45.72
CA GLY A 156 -32.79 -9.71 -45.37
C GLY A 156 -33.07 -8.96 -44.05
N TYR A 157 -32.25 -9.20 -43.01
CA TYR A 157 -32.53 -8.71 -41.65
C TYR A 157 -32.37 -7.19 -41.53
N ASN A 158 -31.27 -6.63 -42.05
CA ASN A 158 -31.03 -5.19 -42.04
C ASN A 158 -32.10 -4.40 -42.82
N VAL A 159 -32.56 -4.93 -43.97
CA VAL A 159 -33.58 -4.28 -44.79
C VAL A 159 -34.90 -4.18 -44.03
N LYS A 160 -35.34 -5.24 -43.34
CA LYS A 160 -36.61 -5.23 -42.59
C LYS A 160 -36.58 -4.26 -41.38
N LYS A 161 -35.42 -4.10 -40.74
CA LYS A 161 -35.24 -3.10 -39.66
C LYS A 161 -35.24 -1.66 -40.21
N MET A 162 -34.49 -1.41 -41.29
CA MET A 162 -34.47 -0.12 -41.99
C MET A 162 -35.83 0.29 -42.55
N PHE A 163 -36.65 -0.66 -43.02
CA PHE A 163 -37.99 -0.36 -43.53
C PHE A 163 -38.93 0.09 -42.40
N ASN A 164 -38.96 -0.65 -41.28
CA ASN A 164 -39.74 -0.24 -40.11
C ASN A 164 -39.32 1.15 -39.59
N GLU A 165 -38.02 1.37 -39.38
CA GLU A 165 -37.50 2.63 -38.80
C GLU A 165 -37.69 3.85 -39.70
N ARG A 166 -37.75 3.67 -41.04
CA ARG A 166 -38.06 4.77 -41.97
C ARG A 166 -39.56 4.99 -42.17
N SER A 167 -40.37 3.94 -42.19
CA SER A 167 -41.83 4.08 -42.34
C SER A 167 -42.52 4.70 -41.13
N LEU A 168 -41.91 4.61 -39.94
CA LEU A 168 -42.45 5.14 -38.67
C LEU A 168 -42.55 6.68 -38.58
N TYR A 169 -41.94 7.43 -39.50
CA TYR A 169 -41.84 8.90 -39.40
C TYR A 169 -42.22 9.62 -40.70
N MET A 170 -43.08 9.02 -41.54
CA MET A 170 -43.54 9.64 -42.80
C MET A 170 -44.59 10.73 -42.58
N ASP A 171 -45.53 10.52 -41.65
CA ASP A 171 -46.62 11.44 -41.37
C ASP A 171 -46.30 12.40 -40.21
N ARG A 172 -46.71 13.67 -40.35
CA ARG A 172 -46.50 14.71 -39.32
C ARG A 172 -47.10 14.33 -37.96
N GLU A 173 -48.27 13.69 -37.95
CA GLU A 173 -48.92 13.28 -36.71
C GLU A 173 -48.13 12.16 -36.01
N SER A 174 -47.61 11.19 -36.78
CA SER A 174 -46.76 10.12 -36.24
C SER A 174 -45.40 10.64 -35.74
N GLN A 175 -44.83 11.67 -36.39
CA GLN A 175 -43.65 12.40 -35.88
C GLN A 175 -43.95 13.08 -34.53
N VAL A 176 -45.09 13.76 -34.39
CA VAL A 176 -45.48 14.42 -33.13
C VAL A 176 -45.77 13.42 -32.02
N GLU A 177 -46.45 12.31 -32.33
CA GLU A 177 -46.67 11.21 -31.38
C GLU A 177 -45.33 10.62 -30.91
N ALA A 178 -44.39 10.37 -31.82
CA ALA A 178 -43.07 9.84 -31.49
C ALA A 178 -42.24 10.81 -30.63
N ILE A 179 -42.30 12.12 -30.90
CA ILE A 179 -41.63 13.14 -30.08
C ILE A 179 -42.24 13.18 -28.67
N ASN A 180 -43.55 13.22 -28.53
CA ASN A 180 -44.20 13.19 -27.21
C ASN A 180 -43.86 11.90 -26.45
N LYS A 181 -43.82 10.76 -27.14
CA LYS A 181 -43.45 9.47 -26.58
C LYS A 181 -42.03 9.44 -26.00
N THR A 182 -41.04 10.11 -26.59
CA THR A 182 -39.68 10.13 -25.99
C THR A 182 -39.66 10.95 -24.69
N PHE A 183 -40.43 12.04 -24.59
CA PHE A 183 -40.61 12.77 -23.33
C PHE A 183 -41.34 11.94 -22.26
N GLU A 184 -42.33 11.13 -22.64
CA GLU A 184 -42.99 10.18 -21.72
C GLU A 184 -42.07 9.02 -21.31
N GLU A 185 -41.23 8.51 -22.21
CA GLU A 185 -40.29 7.43 -21.92
C GLU A 185 -39.11 7.89 -21.06
N ALA A 186 -38.62 9.12 -21.24
CA ALA A 186 -37.57 9.71 -20.40
C ALA A 186 -37.99 9.95 -18.94
N GLN A 187 -39.30 10.06 -18.65
CA GLN A 187 -39.84 10.19 -17.30
C GLN A 187 -39.95 8.85 -16.54
N LYS A 188 -39.76 7.70 -17.20
CA LYS A 188 -39.91 6.37 -16.59
C LYS A 188 -38.63 6.03 -15.79
N PRO A 189 -38.75 5.49 -14.56
CA PRO A 189 -37.59 5.21 -13.72
C PRO A 189 -36.69 4.14 -14.36
N ILE A 190 -35.42 4.49 -14.56
CA ILE A 190 -34.40 3.58 -15.09
C ILE A 190 -34.01 2.59 -13.98
N THR A 191 -34.06 1.29 -14.27
CA THR A 191 -33.77 0.22 -13.28
C THR A 191 -32.58 -0.67 -13.67
N GLN A 192 -32.32 -0.83 -14.97
CA GLN A 192 -31.31 -1.74 -15.51
C GLN A 192 -30.64 -1.16 -16.77
N HIS A 193 -29.35 -1.43 -16.96
CA HIS A 193 -28.63 -1.08 -18.18
C HIS A 193 -28.98 -2.05 -19.33
N TYR A 194 -29.34 -1.50 -20.49
CA TYR A 194 -29.91 -2.22 -21.66
C TYR A 194 -29.16 -3.49 -22.15
N SER A 195 -27.85 -3.60 -21.92
CA SER A 195 -27.05 -4.81 -22.22
C SER A 195 -26.28 -5.39 -21.03
N LYS A 196 -26.55 -4.94 -19.79
CA LYS A 196 -25.82 -5.37 -18.59
C LYS A 196 -26.78 -5.43 -17.39
N ALA A 197 -27.39 -6.59 -17.16
CA ALA A 197 -28.38 -6.79 -16.09
C ALA A 197 -27.87 -6.38 -14.70
N ASN A 198 -26.57 -6.55 -14.42
CA ASN A 198 -25.95 -6.26 -13.13
C ASN A 198 -25.48 -4.80 -12.97
N VAL A 199 -26.01 -3.86 -13.76
CA VAL A 199 -25.68 -2.43 -13.68
C VAL A 199 -26.95 -1.62 -13.46
N THR A 200 -27.07 -1.05 -12.26
CA THR A 200 -28.10 -0.11 -11.83
C THR A 200 -27.64 1.34 -12.01
N PRO A 201 -28.52 2.31 -12.32
CA PRO A 201 -28.16 3.72 -12.26
C PRO A 201 -27.91 4.16 -10.81
N VAL A 202 -27.05 5.18 -10.64
CA VAL A 202 -26.73 5.79 -9.33
C VAL A 202 -27.44 7.14 -9.18
N GLU A 203 -27.45 7.93 -10.25
CA GLU A 203 -28.02 9.27 -10.31
C GLU A 203 -28.69 9.47 -11.69
N VAL A 204 -29.71 10.32 -11.76
CA VAL A 204 -30.41 10.67 -13.01
C VAL A 204 -30.45 12.19 -13.11
N LEU A 205 -29.58 12.73 -13.96
CA LEU A 205 -29.48 14.17 -14.22
C LEU A 205 -30.34 14.54 -15.44
N PRO A 206 -31.38 15.38 -15.29
CA PRO A 206 -32.18 15.85 -16.42
C PRO A 206 -31.42 16.87 -17.26
N LEU A 207 -31.69 16.88 -18.57
CA LEU A 207 -31.07 17.76 -19.56
C LEU A 207 -32.06 18.86 -20.00
N PHE A 208 -31.72 20.13 -19.76
CA PHE A 208 -32.57 21.29 -20.08
C PHE A 208 -31.82 22.37 -20.87
N PRO A 209 -32.48 23.25 -21.65
CA PRO A 209 -31.84 24.42 -22.24
C PRO A 209 -31.49 25.48 -21.18
N ASP A 210 -30.35 26.18 -21.32
CA ASP A 210 -29.89 27.15 -20.31
C ASP A 210 -30.39 28.59 -20.53
N PHE A 211 -31.62 28.86 -20.07
CA PHE A 211 -32.19 30.21 -20.15
C PHE A 211 -31.39 31.30 -19.39
N GLU A 212 -30.47 30.94 -18.49
CA GLU A 212 -29.66 31.92 -17.74
C GLU A 212 -28.44 32.39 -18.55
N LEU A 213 -27.84 31.48 -19.35
CA LEU A 213 -26.67 31.76 -20.19
C LEU A 213 -27.01 32.06 -21.66
N TRP A 214 -28.23 31.78 -22.16
CA TRP A 214 -28.67 32.12 -23.54
C TRP A 214 -28.48 33.60 -23.94
N LYS A 215 -28.33 34.50 -22.98
CA LYS A 215 -28.06 35.93 -23.19
C LYS A 215 -26.61 36.25 -23.58
N PHE A 216 -25.70 35.28 -23.49
CA PHE A 216 -24.27 35.44 -23.77
C PHE A 216 -23.87 34.59 -24.99
N PRO A 217 -23.16 35.15 -25.99
CA PRO A 217 -22.60 34.37 -27.08
C PRO A 217 -21.37 33.59 -26.59
N PHE A 218 -21.30 32.29 -26.90
CA PHE A 218 -20.17 31.43 -26.55
C PHE A 218 -19.37 31.04 -27.79
N ALA A 219 -18.04 31.13 -27.69
CA ALA A 219 -17.10 30.70 -28.71
C ALA A 219 -16.13 29.66 -28.16
N GLN A 220 -15.90 28.56 -28.87
CA GLN A 220 -14.87 27.58 -28.51
C GLN A 220 -13.53 28.00 -29.14
N VAL A 221 -12.60 28.52 -28.33
CA VAL A 221 -11.22 28.73 -28.78
C VAL A 221 -10.47 27.41 -28.71
N LEU A 222 -9.85 27.01 -29.83
CA LEU A 222 -8.97 25.85 -29.92
C LEU A 222 -7.54 26.32 -30.23
N PHE A 223 -6.55 25.71 -29.58
CA PHE A 223 -5.13 26.02 -29.75
C PHE A 223 -4.40 24.81 -30.33
N ASP A 224 -3.61 25.00 -31.39
CA ASP A 224 -2.78 23.93 -31.98
C ASP A 224 -1.70 23.40 -31.02
N ASN A 225 -1.30 24.20 -30.03
CA ASN A 225 -0.36 23.85 -28.97
C ASN A 225 -0.83 24.47 -27.65
N GLU A 226 -0.87 23.67 -26.58
CA GLU A 226 -1.27 24.09 -25.21
C GLU A 226 -0.57 25.40 -24.81
N PRO A 227 -1.30 26.45 -24.39
CA PRO A 227 -0.73 27.79 -24.21
C PRO A 227 0.18 27.92 -22.98
N ALA A 228 -0.05 27.12 -21.94
CA ALA A 228 0.78 27.03 -20.74
C ALA A 228 1.02 25.56 -20.36
N PRO A 229 2.02 25.26 -19.50
CA PRO A 229 2.26 23.90 -18.99
C PRO A 229 1.13 23.39 -18.09
N ILE A 230 0.90 22.08 -18.09
CA ILE A 230 -0.13 21.37 -17.30
C ILE A 230 -0.06 21.70 -15.79
N THR A 231 1.10 22.09 -15.26
CA THR A 231 1.29 22.51 -13.87
C THR A 231 0.66 23.87 -13.51
N GLN A 232 0.14 24.63 -14.49
CA GLN A 232 -0.40 25.98 -14.34
C GLN A 232 -1.89 26.05 -14.74
N SER A 233 -2.65 24.97 -14.50
CA SER A 233 -4.10 24.87 -14.79
C SER A 233 -4.91 26.03 -14.22
N ASP A 234 -4.54 26.46 -13.02
CA ASP A 234 -5.32 27.40 -12.22
C ASP A 234 -5.10 28.83 -12.74
N GLU A 235 -3.88 29.13 -13.21
CA GLU A 235 -3.56 30.37 -13.94
C GLU A 235 -4.29 30.41 -15.30
N MET A 236 -4.34 29.28 -16.02
CA MET A 236 -5.07 29.18 -17.29
C MET A 236 -6.57 29.44 -17.13
N SER A 237 -7.16 29.12 -15.97
CA SER A 237 -8.59 29.35 -15.69
C SER A 237 -8.98 30.84 -15.66
N GLN A 238 -8.00 31.72 -15.45
CA GLN A 238 -8.18 33.18 -15.38
C GLN A 238 -7.47 33.93 -16.52
N ALA A 239 -6.94 33.20 -17.51
CA ALA A 239 -6.23 33.78 -18.64
C ALA A 239 -7.18 34.58 -19.57
N MET A 240 -6.70 35.71 -20.09
CA MET A 240 -7.46 36.59 -20.98
C MET A 240 -7.03 36.43 -22.43
N ILE A 241 -8.00 36.54 -23.34
CA ILE A 241 -7.80 36.44 -24.79
C ILE A 241 -8.27 37.75 -25.42
N ARG A 242 -7.41 38.41 -26.20
CA ARG A 242 -7.73 39.70 -26.83
C ARG A 242 -7.26 39.75 -28.27
N GLY A 243 -8.17 40.07 -29.19
CA GLY A 243 -7.83 40.45 -30.56
C GLY A 243 -7.13 41.80 -30.57
N VAL A 244 -5.99 41.86 -31.26
CA VAL A 244 -5.14 43.05 -31.43
C VAL A 244 -4.79 43.23 -32.90
N MET A 245 -4.47 44.45 -33.29
CA MET A 245 -4.08 44.82 -34.64
C MET A 245 -2.75 45.57 -34.57
N ASP A 246 -1.76 45.11 -35.33
CA ASP A 246 -0.47 45.79 -35.44
C ASP A 246 -0.57 47.11 -36.25
N GLU A 247 0.43 47.98 -36.14
CA GLU A 247 0.58 49.17 -37.00
C GLU A 247 0.62 48.81 -38.50
N SER A 248 1.06 47.59 -38.84
CA SER A 248 1.02 47.03 -40.20
C SER A 248 -0.38 46.61 -40.69
N GLY A 249 -1.38 46.61 -39.81
CA GLY A 249 -2.76 46.19 -40.10
C GLY A 249 -3.02 44.68 -39.98
N GLU A 250 -2.03 43.89 -39.56
CA GLU A 250 -2.17 42.46 -39.30
C GLU A 250 -2.96 42.20 -38.00
N GLN A 251 -3.91 41.27 -38.02
CA GLN A 251 -4.80 40.99 -36.89
C GLN A 251 -4.46 39.64 -36.25
N PHE A 252 -4.01 39.67 -34.99
CA PHE A 252 -3.66 38.48 -34.22
C PHE A 252 -4.37 38.47 -32.87
N VAL A 253 -4.38 37.31 -32.23
CA VAL A 253 -4.97 37.11 -30.90
C VAL A 253 -3.84 36.93 -29.89
N ALA A 254 -3.72 37.88 -28.97
CA ALA A 254 -2.79 37.81 -27.87
C ALA A 254 -3.42 37.06 -26.67
N TYR A 255 -2.66 36.11 -26.12
CA TYR A 255 -3.03 35.29 -24.96
C TYR A 255 -2.26 35.78 -23.73
N PHE A 256 -3.00 36.18 -22.70
CA PHE A 256 -2.47 36.81 -21.49
C PHE A 256 -2.70 35.93 -20.27
N MET A 257 -1.63 35.62 -19.54
CA MET A 257 -1.68 34.91 -18.27
C MET A 257 -1.69 35.92 -17.11
N PRO A 258 -2.40 35.66 -15.99
CA PRO A 258 -2.28 36.47 -14.79
C PRO A 258 -0.85 36.39 -14.22
N THR A 259 -0.40 37.41 -13.49
CA THR A 259 0.77 37.27 -12.60
C THR A 259 0.41 36.51 -11.32
N GLU A 260 1.40 36.02 -10.58
CA GLU A 260 1.19 35.37 -9.27
C GLU A 260 0.52 36.32 -8.26
N GLU A 261 0.85 37.62 -8.30
CA GLU A 261 0.21 38.65 -7.48
C GLU A 261 -1.26 38.85 -7.88
N THR A 262 -1.56 38.93 -9.18
CA THR A 262 -2.93 38.95 -9.72
C THR A 262 -3.71 37.72 -9.28
N LEU A 263 -3.14 36.51 -9.39
CA LEU A 263 -3.80 35.28 -8.98
C LEU A 263 -4.15 35.28 -7.48
N ARG A 264 -3.27 35.85 -6.64
CA ARG A 264 -3.53 35.99 -5.19
C ARG A 264 -4.68 36.97 -4.90
N LYS A 265 -4.66 38.16 -5.52
CA LYS A 265 -5.77 39.13 -5.43
C LYS A 265 -7.10 38.48 -5.83
N ARG A 266 -7.11 37.77 -6.96
CA ARG A 266 -8.26 37.06 -7.51
C ARG A 266 -8.78 35.93 -6.60
N ALA A 267 -7.93 35.34 -5.77
CA ALA A 267 -8.35 34.38 -4.75
C ALA A 267 -9.01 35.08 -3.54
N GLU A 268 -8.47 36.22 -3.11
CA GLU A 268 -9.07 37.08 -2.08
C GLU A 268 -10.45 37.62 -2.53
N ASP A 269 -10.56 38.08 -3.78
CA ASP A 269 -11.82 38.55 -4.40
C ASP A 269 -12.92 37.48 -4.34
N LEU A 270 -12.55 36.23 -4.63
CA LEU A 270 -13.45 35.08 -4.67
C LEU A 270 -13.85 34.58 -3.27
N GLU A 271 -13.04 34.83 -2.24
CA GLU A 271 -13.42 34.63 -0.83
C GLU A 271 -14.38 35.74 -0.35
N HIS A 272 -14.21 36.98 -0.83
CA HIS A 272 -15.10 38.10 -0.55
C HIS A 272 -16.40 38.09 -1.37
N GLY A 273 -16.43 37.39 -2.51
CA GLY A 273 -17.60 37.26 -3.39
C GLY A 273 -17.79 38.43 -4.36
N GLU A 274 -16.73 39.20 -4.63
CA GLU A 274 -16.74 40.33 -5.58
C GLU A 274 -16.06 39.90 -6.89
N GLU A 275 -16.56 40.38 -8.05
CA GLU A 275 -15.99 39.97 -9.34
C GLU A 275 -14.63 40.62 -9.62
N PHE A 276 -14.44 41.90 -9.27
CA PHE A 276 -13.20 42.67 -9.32
C PHE A 276 -13.31 43.84 -8.33
N ARG A 277 -12.21 44.27 -7.69
CA ARG A 277 -12.17 45.46 -6.83
C ARG A 277 -11.74 46.69 -7.62
N ASP A 278 -12.59 47.72 -7.68
CA ASP A 278 -12.36 48.97 -8.44
C ASP A 278 -11.09 49.74 -8.01
N GLU A 279 -10.57 49.52 -6.80
CA GLU A 279 -9.35 50.15 -6.28
C GLU A 279 -8.06 49.37 -6.58
N GLU A 280 -8.14 48.16 -7.16
CA GLU A 280 -6.98 47.29 -7.40
C GLU A 280 -6.64 47.13 -8.90
N GLU A 281 -5.39 47.38 -9.25
CA GLU A 281 -4.84 47.04 -10.57
C GLU A 281 -4.48 45.55 -10.64
N TYR A 282 -4.86 44.88 -11.73
CA TYR A 282 -4.62 43.46 -11.98
C TYR A 282 -3.70 43.30 -13.19
N ASP A 283 -2.45 42.89 -12.96
CA ASP A 283 -1.45 42.70 -14.01
C ASP A 283 -1.63 41.37 -14.76
N TYR A 284 -1.59 41.46 -16.09
CA TYR A 284 -1.68 40.33 -17.01
C TYR A 284 -0.55 40.38 -18.04
N LYS A 285 0.20 39.28 -18.16
CA LYS A 285 1.37 39.18 -19.04
C LYS A 285 1.04 38.46 -20.34
N MET A 286 1.25 39.16 -21.46
CA MET A 286 1.21 38.53 -22.79
C MET A 286 2.23 37.40 -22.85
N THR A 287 1.75 36.19 -23.13
CA THR A 287 2.54 34.95 -23.07
C THR A 287 2.70 34.32 -24.45
N ARG A 288 1.70 34.44 -25.32
CA ARG A 288 1.73 33.98 -26.72
C ARG A 288 0.86 34.83 -27.63
N GLU A 289 1.16 34.76 -28.91
CA GLU A 289 0.43 35.36 -30.02
C GLU A 289 -0.06 34.23 -30.94
N TYR A 290 -1.29 34.32 -31.42
CA TYR A 290 -1.94 33.31 -32.23
C TYR A 290 -2.62 33.93 -33.45
N ASN A 291 -2.43 33.32 -34.62
CA ASN A 291 -3.29 33.53 -35.77
C ASN A 291 -4.62 32.81 -35.54
N TRP A 292 -5.73 33.41 -35.97
CA TRP A 292 -7.08 32.93 -35.68
C TRP A 292 -7.90 32.72 -36.95
N ASN A 293 -8.89 31.83 -36.87
CA ASN A 293 -9.85 31.58 -37.94
C ASN A 293 -11.21 31.31 -37.29
N VAL A 294 -12.21 32.16 -37.55
CA VAL A 294 -13.57 31.97 -37.04
C VAL A 294 -14.46 31.30 -38.08
N LYS A 295 -15.21 30.31 -37.62
CA LYS A 295 -16.26 29.58 -38.31
C LYS A 295 -17.58 29.90 -37.62
N ASN A 296 -18.38 30.72 -38.27
CA ASN A 296 -19.73 31.05 -37.83
C ASN A 296 -20.75 30.11 -38.50
N LYS A 297 -22.01 30.15 -38.06
CA LYS A 297 -23.17 29.48 -38.69
C LYS A 297 -23.30 29.69 -40.21
N THR A 298 -22.66 30.70 -40.80
CA THR A 298 -22.63 31.01 -42.25
C THR A 298 -21.43 30.43 -43.01
N SER A 299 -20.45 29.83 -42.33
CA SER A 299 -19.25 29.25 -42.94
C SER A 299 -19.54 27.88 -43.57
N THR A 300 -19.03 27.61 -44.76
CA THR A 300 -19.21 26.32 -45.44
C THR A 300 -18.53 25.19 -44.65
N GLY A 301 -19.31 24.22 -44.18
CA GLY A 301 -18.81 23.14 -43.30
C GLY A 301 -18.87 23.47 -41.81
N TYR A 302 -19.68 24.45 -41.39
CA TYR A 302 -20.09 24.60 -40.00
C TYR A 302 -20.90 23.38 -39.54
N GLU A 303 -20.55 22.82 -38.39
CA GLU A 303 -21.30 21.78 -37.69
C GLU A 303 -21.97 22.41 -36.47
N GLU A 304 -23.25 22.10 -36.22
CA GLU A 304 -23.94 22.55 -35.02
C GLU A 304 -23.33 21.91 -33.77
N ASN A 305 -22.54 22.69 -33.03
CA ASN A 305 -21.91 22.27 -31.79
C ASN A 305 -22.76 22.76 -30.61
N TYR A 306 -22.88 21.91 -29.59
CA TYR A 306 -23.59 22.22 -28.35
C TYR A 306 -22.63 21.99 -27.18
N PHE A 307 -22.63 22.90 -26.22
CA PHE A 307 -21.89 22.74 -24.97
C PHE A 307 -22.85 22.47 -23.80
N VAL A 308 -22.31 21.83 -22.76
CA VAL A 308 -23.09 21.31 -21.64
C VAL A 308 -22.47 21.77 -20.33
N VAL A 309 -23.30 22.35 -19.46
CA VAL A 309 -22.94 22.89 -18.14
C VAL A 309 -23.61 22.05 -17.07
N PHE A 310 -22.81 21.58 -16.11
CA PHE A 310 -23.29 20.86 -14.94
C PHE A 310 -23.56 21.86 -13.80
N ARG A 311 -24.77 21.87 -13.24
CA ARG A 311 -25.12 22.65 -12.04
C ARG A 311 -25.71 21.72 -10.97
N ASN A 312 -25.72 22.16 -9.72
CA ASN A 312 -26.26 21.40 -8.58
C ASN A 312 -27.75 20.99 -8.72
N ASN A 313 -28.49 21.58 -9.68
CA ASN A 313 -29.92 21.36 -9.90
C ASN A 313 -30.25 20.66 -11.24
N GLY A 314 -29.24 20.24 -12.01
CA GLY A 314 -29.42 19.59 -13.31
C GLY A 314 -28.32 19.87 -14.31
N VAL A 315 -28.48 19.32 -15.52
CA VAL A 315 -27.53 19.50 -16.63
C VAL A 315 -28.18 20.39 -17.69
N TYR A 316 -27.45 21.39 -18.13
CA TYR A 316 -27.96 22.45 -18.99
C TYR A 316 -27.18 22.50 -20.31
N TYR A 317 -27.85 22.65 -21.45
CA TYR A 317 -27.21 22.71 -22.77
C TYR A 317 -27.52 23.99 -23.53
N ASN A 318 -26.52 24.45 -24.30
CA ASN A 318 -26.59 25.61 -25.19
C ASN A 318 -25.96 25.29 -26.55
N GLU A 319 -26.42 25.98 -27.59
CA GLU A 319 -25.67 26.02 -28.85
C GLU A 319 -24.41 26.87 -28.70
N LEU A 320 -23.36 26.50 -29.44
CA LEU A 320 -22.09 27.19 -29.51
C LEU A 320 -21.99 27.88 -30.87
N GLU A 321 -22.21 29.20 -30.92
CA GLU A 321 -22.43 29.92 -32.18
C GLU A 321 -21.19 30.06 -33.07
N THR A 322 -20.01 29.98 -32.46
CA THR A 322 -18.71 30.31 -33.07
C THR A 322 -17.63 29.32 -32.63
N ARG A 323 -16.76 28.93 -33.57
CA ARG A 323 -15.60 28.04 -33.35
C ARG A 323 -14.44 28.44 -34.27
#